data_AF-A0A2D8N928-F1
#
_entry.id   AF-A0A2D8N928-F1
#
_cell.length_a   1.000
_cell.length_b   1.000
_cell.length_c   1.000
_cell.angle_alpha   90.00
_cell.angle_beta   90.00
_cell.angle_gamma   90.00
#
_symmetry.space_group_name_H-M   'P 1'
#
loop_
_entity.id
_entity.type
_entity.pdbx_description
1 polymer ?
#
loop_
_entity_poly.entity_id
_entity_poly.type
_entity_poly.pdbx_seq_one_letter_code
_entity_poly.pdbx_strand_id
1 'polypeptide(L)'
;KLDKDGWMWMLHGDVGEDNLVAGVLNKEDSTPGQWIESGPHLMFIPKDIKSLDNWNTDFTTGEPYVMFPGTMYAHVMIPVEGYYKYQKESEPK
;
A
#
# COMPACT_ATOMS: atom_id res chain seq x y z
N LYS A 1 4.92 -12.47 -15.50
CA LYS A 1 6.17 -12.32 -14.70
C LYS A 1 6.91 -11.12 -15.26
N LEU A 2 7.44 -10.25 -14.42
CA LEU A 2 8.16 -9.05 -14.87
C LEU A 2 9.60 -9.40 -15.25
N ASP A 3 10.18 -8.65 -16.18
CA ASP A 3 11.59 -8.79 -16.57
C ASP A 3 12.52 -7.91 -15.72
N LYS A 4 11.95 -6.85 -15.12
CA LYS A 4 12.62 -5.88 -14.26
C LYS A 4 11.64 -5.35 -13.21
N ASP A 5 12.17 -4.72 -12.17
CA ASP A 5 11.33 -4.04 -11.19
C ASP A 5 10.57 -2.88 -11.84
N GLY A 6 9.34 -2.68 -11.38
CA GLY A 6 8.44 -1.62 -11.81
C GLY A 6 8.37 -0.49 -10.79
N TRP A 7 8.04 0.71 -11.28
CA TRP A 7 7.83 1.89 -10.49
C TRP A 7 6.60 2.63 -11.00
N MET A 8 5.73 3.07 -10.10
CA MET A 8 4.54 3.84 -10.44
C MET A 8 4.43 5.07 -9.54
N TRP A 9 3.84 6.13 -10.09
CA TRP A 9 3.55 7.38 -9.39
C TRP A 9 2.04 7.52 -9.28
N MET A 10 1.50 7.37 -8.08
CA MET A 10 0.11 7.64 -7.76
C MET A 10 -0.01 9.06 -7.24
N LEU A 11 0.13 10.04 -8.14
CA LEU A 11 0.22 11.46 -7.76
C LEU A 11 -1.07 12.02 -7.15
N HIS A 12 -2.22 11.39 -7.40
CA HIS A 12 -3.50 11.78 -6.81
C HIS A 12 -3.82 11.01 -5.52
N GLY A 13 -3.16 9.87 -5.31
CA GLY A 13 -3.56 8.86 -4.33
C GLY A 13 -4.63 7.90 -4.86
N ASP A 14 -5.27 7.20 -3.93
CA ASP A 14 -6.36 6.25 -4.18
C ASP A 14 -7.64 6.67 -3.44
N VAL A 15 -8.71 5.89 -3.62
CA VAL A 15 -10.03 6.14 -3.04
C VAL A 15 -10.40 5.10 -1.97
N GLY A 16 -9.41 4.36 -1.46
CA GLY A 16 -9.63 3.33 -0.44
C GLY A 16 -9.62 1.91 -0.99
N GLU A 17 -8.83 1.05 -0.34
CA GLU A 17 -8.85 -0.41 -0.51
C GLU A 17 -8.33 -1.08 0.76
N ASP A 18 -8.68 -2.36 0.96
CA ASP A 18 -8.07 -3.18 2.00
C ASP A 18 -6.58 -3.39 1.74
N ASN A 19 -5.72 -3.10 2.70
CA ASN A 19 -4.27 -3.24 2.54
C ASN A 19 -3.78 -4.70 2.36
N LEU A 20 -4.53 -5.69 2.84
CA LEU A 20 -4.14 -7.10 2.84
C LEU A 20 -4.81 -7.91 1.73
N VAL A 21 -6.05 -7.57 1.35
CA VAL A 21 -6.89 -8.36 0.45
C VAL A 21 -7.27 -7.56 -0.80
N ALA A 22 -6.59 -7.87 -1.91
CA ALA A 22 -6.85 -7.22 -3.19
C ALA A 22 -8.30 -7.40 -3.67
N GLY A 23 -8.90 -6.31 -4.13
CA GLY A 23 -10.27 -6.25 -4.66
C GLY A 23 -11.35 -5.98 -3.62
N VAL A 24 -11.00 -5.79 -2.34
CA VAL A 24 -11.96 -5.37 -1.30
C VAL A 24 -12.06 -3.85 -1.29
N LEU A 25 -13.05 -3.33 -2.02
CA LEU A 25 -13.24 -1.90 -2.33
C LEU A 25 -14.36 -1.24 -1.51
N ASN A 26 -14.92 -1.94 -0.52
CA ASN A 26 -15.85 -1.37 0.45
C ASN A 26 -15.24 -1.45 1.85
N LYS A 27 -15.31 -0.36 2.61
CA LYS A 27 -14.74 -0.27 3.95
C LYS A 27 -15.36 -1.27 4.93
N GLU A 28 -16.66 -1.53 4.78
CA GLU A 28 -17.41 -2.46 5.61
C GLU A 28 -16.95 -3.92 5.45
N ASP A 29 -16.40 -4.27 4.28
CA ASP A 29 -15.92 -5.60 3.94
C ASP A 29 -14.42 -5.80 4.23
N SER A 30 -13.72 -4.73 4.62
CA SER A 30 -12.27 -4.74 4.88
C SER A 30 -11.91 -5.44 6.19
N THR A 31 -10.75 -6.10 6.18
CA THR A 31 -10.04 -6.58 7.36
C THR A 31 -9.95 -5.46 8.39
N PRO A 32 -10.33 -5.71 9.66
CA PRO A 32 -10.35 -4.67 10.68
C PRO A 32 -9.02 -3.91 10.80
N GLY A 33 -9.08 -2.60 10.62
CA GLY A 33 -7.92 -1.70 10.71
C GLY A 33 -6.99 -1.73 9.49
N GLN A 34 -7.38 -2.36 8.39
CA GLN A 34 -6.56 -2.44 7.16
C GLN A 34 -7.08 -1.57 6.02
N TRP A 35 -8.17 -0.83 6.22
CA TRP A 35 -8.64 0.16 5.24
C TRP A 35 -7.66 1.33 5.16
N ILE A 36 -7.21 1.65 3.95
CA ILE A 36 -6.37 2.82 3.68
C ILE A 36 -6.89 3.59 2.48
N GLU A 37 -7.28 4.85 2.70
CA GLU A 37 -7.46 5.89 1.68
C GLU A 37 -6.19 6.75 1.65
N SER A 38 -5.42 6.64 0.58
CA SER A 38 -4.13 7.31 0.48
C SER A 38 -4.13 8.53 -0.43
N GLY A 39 -3.29 9.50 -0.10
CA GLY A 39 -2.86 10.59 -0.95
C GLY A 39 -1.65 10.19 -1.81
N PRO A 40 -0.85 11.17 -2.26
CA PRO A 40 0.24 10.89 -3.20
C PRO A 40 1.25 9.88 -2.64
N HIS A 41 1.68 8.93 -3.48
CA HIS A 41 2.71 7.95 -3.14
C HIS A 41 3.42 7.41 -4.39
N LEU A 42 4.57 6.77 -4.16
CA LEU A 42 5.20 5.91 -5.17
C LEU A 42 4.85 4.46 -4.87
N MET A 43 4.82 3.65 -5.91
CA MET A 43 4.73 2.20 -5.77
C MET A 43 5.98 1.57 -6.35
N PHE A 44 6.59 0.65 -5.61
CA PHE A 44 7.62 -0.23 -6.13
C PHE A 44 7.02 -1.62 -6.36
N ILE A 45 7.12 -2.12 -7.58
CA ILE A 45 6.62 -3.43 -7.97
C ILE A 45 7.81 -4.35 -8.17
N PRO A 46 8.10 -5.26 -7.23
CA PRO A 46 9.25 -6.13 -7.34
C PRO A 46 9.08 -7.10 -8.50
N LYS A 47 10.16 -7.35 -9.25
CA LYS A 47 10.22 -8.44 -10.22
C LYS A 47 10.00 -9.80 -9.55
N ASP A 48 10.56 -9.96 -8.36
CA ASP A 48 10.42 -11.14 -7.51
C ASP A 48 9.67 -10.79 -6.23
N ILE A 49 8.39 -11.19 -6.14
CA ILE A 49 7.53 -10.92 -4.98
C ILE A 49 8.08 -11.47 -3.67
N LYS A 50 8.91 -12.53 -3.71
CA LYS A 50 9.52 -13.10 -2.49
C LYS A 50 10.53 -12.17 -1.83
N SER A 51 11.00 -11.15 -2.55
CA SER A 51 11.83 -10.09 -1.96
C SER A 51 11.09 -9.28 -0.87
N LEU A 52 9.76 -9.44 -0.77
CA LEU A 52 8.91 -8.75 0.19
C LEU A 52 8.57 -9.56 1.45
N ASP A 53 9.00 -10.82 1.60
CA ASP A 53 8.54 -11.75 2.65
C ASP A 53 8.74 -11.25 4.10
N ASN A 54 9.70 -10.35 4.34
CA ASN A 54 10.02 -9.80 5.68
C ASN A 54 9.65 -8.31 5.83
N TRP A 55 8.91 -7.76 4.88
CA TRP A 55 8.47 -6.38 4.96
C TRP A 55 7.29 -6.23 5.91
N ASN A 56 7.17 -5.04 6.49
CA ASN A 56 5.99 -4.68 7.28
C ASN A 56 4.80 -4.40 6.34
N THR A 57 3.60 -4.50 6.89
CA THR A 57 2.34 -4.10 6.23
C THR A 57 1.69 -2.93 6.96
N ASP A 58 2.41 -2.30 7.88
CA ASP A 58 1.87 -1.29 8.79
C ASP A 58 2.01 0.10 8.16
N PHE A 59 0.95 0.52 7.49
CA PHE A 59 0.86 1.82 6.86
C PHE A 59 0.79 2.98 7.86
N THR A 60 0.72 2.75 9.17
CA THR A 60 0.67 3.82 10.18
C THR A 60 2.03 4.30 10.64
N THR A 61 3.11 3.62 10.22
CA THR A 61 4.49 3.97 10.60
C THR A 61 5.06 5.15 9.80
N GLY A 62 4.52 5.42 8.60
CA GLY A 62 5.06 6.40 7.66
C GLY A 62 6.24 5.88 6.84
N GLU A 63 6.72 4.68 7.17
CA GLU A 63 7.76 3.99 6.42
C GLU A 63 7.16 3.29 5.19
N PRO A 64 7.98 2.95 4.18
CA PRO A 64 7.56 2.05 3.12
C PRO A 64 7.00 0.74 3.67
N TYR A 65 5.86 0.31 3.14
CA TYR A 65 5.15 -0.89 3.60
C TYR A 65 4.61 -1.68 2.41
N VAL A 66 4.29 -2.96 2.63
CA VAL A 66 3.75 -3.84 1.59
C VAL A 66 2.24 -3.89 1.65
N MET A 67 1.62 -3.66 0.49
CA MET A 67 0.22 -3.94 0.24
C MET A 67 0.09 -5.30 -0.45
N PHE A 68 -0.98 -6.03 -0.13
CA PHE A 68 -1.29 -7.38 -0.62
C PHE A 68 -0.18 -8.42 -0.43
N PRO A 69 0.42 -8.54 0.77
CA PRO A 69 1.53 -9.45 1.04
C PRO A 69 1.18 -10.90 0.68
N GLY A 70 2.16 -11.65 0.19
CA GLY A 70 1.99 -13.07 -0.16
C GLY A 70 1.20 -13.33 -1.45
N THR A 71 0.77 -12.29 -2.16
CA THR A 71 0.05 -12.41 -3.44
C THR A 71 0.93 -12.00 -4.63
N MET A 72 0.46 -12.30 -5.85
CA MET A 72 1.09 -11.79 -7.07
C MET A 72 0.90 -10.28 -7.28
N TYR A 73 0.07 -9.63 -6.47
CA TYR A 73 -0.17 -8.19 -6.49
C TYR A 73 0.66 -7.42 -5.46
N ALA A 74 1.51 -8.13 -4.70
CA ALA A 74 2.34 -7.52 -3.67
C ALA A 74 3.22 -6.39 -4.25
N HIS A 75 3.11 -5.21 -3.68
CA HIS A 75 3.92 -4.05 -4.04
C HIS A 75 4.18 -3.21 -2.80
N VAL A 76 5.26 -2.42 -2.84
CA VAL A 76 5.61 -1.51 -1.75
C VAL A 76 4.97 -0.17 -2.02
N MET A 77 4.18 0.29 -1.06
CA MET A 77 3.67 1.65 -0.97
C MET A 77 4.74 2.52 -0.32
N ILE A 78 5.10 3.63 -0.96
CA ILE A 78 6.10 4.58 -0.47
C ILE A 78 5.41 5.92 -0.25
N PRO A 79 4.99 6.21 0.99
CA PRO A 79 4.36 7.47 1.34
C PRO A 79 5.24 8.67 0.98
N VAL A 80 4.62 9.74 0.47
CA VAL A 80 5.27 11.07 0.34
C VAL A 80 4.45 12.14 1.06
N GLU A 81 4.85 13.40 0.95
CA GLU A 81 4.10 14.51 1.52
C GLU A 81 2.63 14.48 1.06
N GLY A 82 1.71 14.51 2.05
CA GLY A 82 0.27 14.45 1.80
C GLY A 82 -0.33 13.04 1.72
N TYR A 83 0.44 11.98 1.99
CA TYR A 83 -0.04 10.59 1.93
C TYR A 83 -1.29 10.33 2.78
N TYR A 84 -1.39 10.92 3.97
CA TYR A 84 -2.53 10.67 4.87
C TYR A 84 -3.61 11.75 4.79
N LYS A 85 -3.59 12.60 3.76
CA LYS A 85 -4.53 13.72 3.62
C LYS A 85 -6.00 13.31 3.77
N TYR A 86 -6.36 12.12 3.30
CA TYR A 86 -7.72 11.59 3.31
C TYR A 86 -8.03 10.70 4.52
N GLN A 87 -7.01 10.22 5.24
CA GLN A 87 -7.14 9.37 6.42
C GLN A 87 -6.13 9.76 7.50
N LYS A 88 -6.34 10.94 8.10
CA LYS A 88 -5.40 11.54 9.06
C LYS A 88 -5.20 10.72 10.32
N GLU A 89 -6.19 9.94 10.72
CA GLU A 89 -6.11 9.05 11.88
C GLU A 89 -5.06 7.94 11.73
N SER A 90 -4.61 7.67 10.50
CA SER A 90 -3.53 6.72 10.19
C SER A 90 -2.15 7.37 10.15
N GLU A 91 -2.03 8.68 10.37
CA GLU A 91 -0.74 9.37 10.38
C GLU A 91 0.18 8.83 11.49
N PRO A 92 1.50 8.74 11.24
CA PRO A 92 2.48 8.41 12.28
C PRO A 92 2.39 9.40 13.43
N LYS A 93 2.51 8.89 14.66
CA LYS A 93 2.46 9.70 15.89
C LYS A 93 3.84 10.17 16.33
#